data_AF-A0A9E0IJE4-F1
#
_entry.id   AF-A0A9E0IJE4-F1
#
_cell.length_a   1.000
_cell.length_b   1.000
_cell.length_c   1.000
_cell.angle_alpha   90.00
_cell.angle_beta   90.00
_cell.angle_gamma   90.00
#
_symmetry.space_group_name_H-M   'P 1'
#
loop_
_entity.id
_entity.type
_entity.pdbx_description
1 polymer ?
#
loop_
_entity_poly.entity_id
_entity_poly.type
_entity_poly.pdbx_seq_one_letter_code
_entity_poly.pdbx_strand_id
1 'polypeptide(L)' 'MSEMTAGAAGGGRAGHDPASIDPSAAERTRTDGDGVDLTLIRWSLRMTPSQRLDVLQGFVDSVFELRRGQPA' A
#
# COMPACT_ATOMS: atom_id res chain seq x y z
N MET A 1 -23.97 31.32 42.28
CA MET A 1 -24.86 30.72 41.27
C MET A 1 -24.12 30.85 39.95
N SER A 2 -23.30 29.87 39.58
CA SER A 2 -23.68 28.63 38.88
C SER A 2 -23.27 28.74 37.40
N GLU A 3 -22.60 27.69 36.97
CA GLU A 3 -22.02 27.39 35.66
C GLU A 3 -23.02 27.50 34.50
N MET A 4 -22.52 27.74 33.26
CA MET A 4 -22.91 26.89 32.12
C MET A 4 -21.94 27.00 30.92
N THR A 5 -21.06 26.00 30.81
CA THR A 5 -20.61 25.23 29.63
C THR A 5 -20.20 25.98 28.35
N ALA A 6 -18.91 25.99 28.02
CA ALA A 6 -18.25 25.00 27.16
C ALA A 6 -18.86 24.88 25.75
N GLY A 7 -18.38 25.72 24.83
CA GLY A 7 -18.52 25.55 23.39
C GLY A 7 -17.21 25.01 22.81
N ALA A 8 -17.07 23.69 22.82
CA ALA A 8 -16.04 23.00 22.05
C ALA A 8 -16.45 22.95 20.57
N ALA A 9 -15.61 23.50 19.70
CA ALA A 9 -15.54 23.14 18.29
C ALA A 9 -14.04 23.20 17.97
N GLY A 10 -13.32 22.09 18.06
CA GLY A 10 -13.53 20.94 17.20
C GLY A 10 -12.50 21.07 16.10
N GLY A 11 -11.25 20.74 16.43
CA GLY A 11 -10.14 20.75 15.50
C GLY A 11 -10.48 19.87 14.30
N GLY A 12 -10.52 20.48 13.12
CA GLY A 12 -10.66 19.81 11.84
C GLY A 12 -9.44 18.91 11.62
N ARG A 13 -9.50 17.69 12.14
CA ARG A 13 -8.70 16.59 11.64
C ARG A 13 -9.09 16.44 10.18
N ALA A 14 -8.23 16.91 9.28
CA ALA A 14 -8.33 16.67 7.85
C ALA A 14 -8.57 15.18 7.66
N GLY A 15 -9.81 14.83 7.31
CA GLY A 15 -10.16 13.48 6.93
C GLY A 15 -9.30 13.15 5.73
N HIS A 16 -8.42 12.18 5.89
CA HIS A 16 -7.96 11.41 4.74
C HIS A 16 -9.22 10.76 4.17
N ASP A 17 -9.77 11.37 3.12
CA ASP A 17 -10.94 10.89 2.43
C ASP A 17 -10.54 9.59 1.70
N PRO A 18 -11.01 8.41 2.12
CA PRO A 18 -10.59 7.14 1.51
C PRO A 18 -11.04 7.01 0.05
N ALA A 19 -11.88 7.93 -0.43
CA ALA A 19 -12.32 8.03 -1.82
C ALA A 19 -11.31 8.72 -2.74
N SER A 20 -10.24 9.34 -2.21
CA SER A 20 -9.17 9.95 -3.01
C SER A 20 -8.08 8.93 -3.37
N ILE A 21 -8.50 7.75 -3.85
CA ILE A 21 -7.58 6.89 -4.59
C ILE A 21 -7.45 7.52 -5.97
N ASP A 22 -6.30 8.16 -6.24
CA ASP A 22 -5.99 8.70 -7.57
C ASP A 22 -6.17 7.58 -8.62
N PRO A 23 -7.18 7.67 -9.52
CA PRO A 23 -7.43 6.65 -10.52
C PRO A 23 -6.24 6.51 -11.49
N SER A 24 -5.41 7.56 -11.65
CA SER A 24 -4.20 7.49 -12.46
C SER A 24 -3.11 6.62 -11.85
N ALA A 25 -3.14 6.35 -10.54
CA ALA A 25 -2.21 5.41 -9.90
C ALA A 25 -2.49 3.97 -10.32
N ALA A 26 -3.77 3.60 -10.47
CA ALA A 26 -4.18 2.30 -10.99
C ALA A 26 -3.86 2.16 -12.49
N GLU A 27 -3.91 3.26 -13.25
CA GLU A 27 -3.68 3.27 -14.70
C GLU A 27 -2.19 3.09 -15.10
N ARG A 28 -1.25 3.23 -14.16
CA ARG A 28 0.19 2.95 -14.37
C ARG A 28 0.51 1.45 -14.43
N THR A 29 -0.39 0.61 -13.95
CA THR A 29 -0.29 -0.85 -14.07
C THR A 29 -1.05 -1.28 -15.31
N ARG A 30 -0.31 -1.61 -16.38
CA ARG A 30 -0.92 -2.24 -17.54
C ARG A 30 -1.25 -3.68 -17.16
N THR A 31 -2.51 -3.96 -16.88
CA THR A 31 -3.02 -5.32 -16.72
C THR A 31 -3.38 -5.92 -18.08
N ASP A 32 -3.10 -7.21 -18.27
CA ASP A 32 -3.59 -7.97 -19.42
C ASP A 32 -5.08 -8.34 -19.24
N GLY A 33 -5.71 -8.93 -20.26
CA GLY A 33 -7.10 -9.43 -20.21
C GLY A 33 -7.36 -10.45 -19.09
N ASP A 34 -6.31 -11.11 -18.61
CA ASP A 34 -6.33 -12.03 -17.46
C ASP A 34 -6.06 -11.35 -16.10
N GLY A 35 -5.94 -10.01 -16.07
CA GLY A 35 -5.66 -9.26 -14.85
C GLY A 35 -4.20 -9.31 -14.38
N VAL A 36 -3.29 -9.76 -15.24
CA VAL A 36 -1.86 -9.87 -14.93
C VAL A 36 -1.15 -8.53 -15.09
N ASP A 37 -0.46 -8.04 -14.05
CA ASP A 37 0.33 -6.82 -14.10
C ASP A 37 1.58 -6.99 -15.01
N LEU A 38 1.49 -6.46 -16.23
CA LEU A 38 2.57 -6.49 -17.21
C LEU A 38 3.75 -5.57 -16.84
N THR A 39 3.52 -4.57 -16.00
CA THR A 39 4.60 -3.72 -15.46
C THR A 39 5.50 -4.54 -14.55
N LEU A 40 4.93 -5.35 -13.66
CA LEU A 40 5.67 -6.25 -12.77
C LEU A 40 6.42 -7.36 -13.53
N ILE A 41 5.77 -7.97 -14.53
CA ILE A 41 6.42 -8.98 -15.39
C ILE A 41 7.61 -8.36 -16.12
N ARG A 42 7.42 -7.21 -16.76
CA ARG A 42 8.47 -6.56 -17.55
C ARG A 42 9.63 -6.09 -16.68
N TRP A 43 9.37 -5.69 -15.44
CA TRP A 43 10.42 -5.43 -14.47
C TRP A 43 11.19 -6.71 -14.10
N SER A 44 10.47 -7.81 -13.84
CA SER A 44 11.06 -9.11 -13.51
C SER A 44 11.93 -9.71 -14.63
N LEU A 45 11.57 -9.46 -15.89
CA LEU A 45 12.33 -9.88 -17.07
C LEU A 45 13.59 -9.04 -17.31
N ARG A 46 13.74 -7.87 -16.67
CA ARG A 46 14.97 -7.06 -16.73
C ARG A 46 16.01 -7.45 -15.69
N MET A 47 15.64 -8.28 -14.71
CA MET A 47 16.54 -8.77 -13.66
C MET A 47 17.27 -10.04 -14.09
N THR A 48 18.45 -10.27 -13.52
CA THR A 48 19.11 -11.58 -13.60
C THR A 48 18.30 -12.63 -12.81
N PRO A 49 18.51 -13.94 -13.07
CA PRO A 49 17.86 -14.99 -12.28
C PRO A 49 18.13 -14.88 -10.78
N SER A 50 19.36 -14.52 -10.37
CA SER A 50 19.71 -14.34 -8.95
C SER A 50 18.98 -13.17 -8.31
N GLN A 51 18.97 -12.00 -8.98
CA GLN A 51 18.26 -10.81 -8.49
C GLN A 51 16.77 -11.05 -8.30
N ARG A 52 16.15 -11.81 -9.21
CA ARG A 52 14.73 -12.18 -9.08
C ARG A 52 14.50 -13.06 -7.85
N LEU A 53 15.39 -14.02 -7.58
CA LEU A 53 15.29 -14.87 -6.40
C LEU A 53 15.43 -14.06 -5.11
N ASP A 54 16.38 -13.12 -5.05
CA ASP A 54 16.57 -12.27 -3.87
C ASP A 54 15.30 -11.44 -3.53
N VAL A 55 14.67 -10.85 -4.55
CA VAL A 55 13.42 -10.11 -4.38
C VAL A 55 12.29 -11.02 -3.88
N LEU A 56 12.12 -12.18 -4.52
CA LEU A 56 11.07 -13.13 -4.14
C LEU A 56 11.28 -13.66 -2.72
N GLN A 57 12.54 -13.89 -2.33
CA GLN A 57 12.88 -14.30 -0.97
C GLN A 57 12.52 -13.21 0.04
N GLY A 58 12.84 -11.95 -0.23
CA GLY A 58 12.46 -10.83 0.63
C GLY A 58 10.93 -10.70 0.84
N PHE A 59 10.14 -10.99 -0.20
CA PHE A 59 8.67 -11.03 -0.07
C PHE A 59 8.21 -12.18 0.83
N VAL A 60 8.76 -13.38 0.63
CA VAL A 60 8.47 -14.56 1.48
C VAL A 60 8.82 -14.28 2.93
N ASP A 61 9.99 -13.70 3.20
CA ASP A 61 10.44 -13.35 4.53
C ASP A 61 9.48 -12.34 5.18
N SER A 62 9.06 -11.31 4.45
CA SER A 62 8.08 -10.31 4.93
C SER A 62 6.74 -10.95 5.35
N VAL A 63 6.26 -11.93 4.58
CA VAL A 63 5.04 -12.69 4.92
C VAL A 63 5.26 -13.54 6.17
N PHE A 64 6.44 -14.13 6.33
CA PHE A 64 6.79 -14.88 7.54
C PHE A 64 6.89 -13.98 8.78
N GLU A 65 7.48 -12.80 8.66
CA GLU A 65 7.55 -11.82 9.76
C GLU A 65 6.16 -11.38 10.19
N LEU A 66 5.28 -11.07 9.23
CA LEU A 66 3.87 -10.74 9.52
C LEU A 66 3.17 -11.89 10.23
N ARG A 67 3.39 -13.14 9.79
CA ARG A 67 2.83 -14.34 10.43
C ARG A 67 3.36 -14.54 11.86
N ARG A 68 4.61 -14.18 12.13
CA ARG A 68 5.23 -14.26 13.46
C ARG A 68 4.80 -13.11 14.37
N GLY A 69 4.10 -12.11 13.85
CA GLY A 69 3.73 -10.91 14.59
C GLY A 69 4.90 -9.96 14.81
N GLN A 70 5.95 -10.06 13.99
CA GLN A 70 7.11 -9.16 14.02
C GLN A 70 6.92 -8.09 12.94
N PRO A 71 7.04 -6.78 13.28
CA PRO A 71 7.04 -5.74 12.27
C PRO A 71 8.30 -5.84 11.41
N ALA A 72 8.13 -5.67 10.10
CA ALA A 72 9.20 -5.67 9.09
C ALA A 72 10.18 -4.50 9.27
#